data_AF-A0A6M4A5X7-F1
#
_entry.id   AF-A0A6M4A5X7-F1
#
_cell.length_a   1.000
_cell.length_b   1.000
_cell.length_c   1.000
_cell.angle_alpha   90.00
_cell.angle_beta   90.00
_cell.angle_gamma   90.00
#
_symmetry.space_group_name_H-M   'P 1'
#
loop_
_entity.id
_entity.type
_entity.pdbx_description
1 polymer ?
#
loop_
_entity_poly.entity_id
_entity_poly.type
_entity_poly.pdbx_seq_one_letter_code
_entity_poly.pdbx_strand_id
1 'polypeptide(L)'
;MNNWRENLSRLAAEFWCGIGDLAELRTWADVANKETGEAHSQIWDIYTVADHKHATDLLLSMASDINGFKLESWEAEPFAMSAFKKALDAFFSRSMPVQTFCKLVEKLDATYNIGLAGVPKPESLQSHEEWWLGNLWNCCDWCDESWTMENSSPLLAEAQRVSKVLANIGVKRDVPHAARPLP
;
A
#
# COMPACT_ATOMS: atom_id res chain seq x y z
N MET A 1 -20.69 -7.39 -5.57
CA MET A 1 -20.72 -7.10 -4.12
C MET A 1 -19.59 -6.13 -3.86
N ASN A 2 -19.91 -4.86 -3.64
CA ASN A 2 -18.93 -3.82 -3.33
C ASN A 2 -18.60 -3.90 -1.84
N ASN A 3 -17.61 -4.71 -1.44
CA ASN A 3 -17.18 -4.69 -0.06
C ASN A 3 -16.32 -3.45 0.20
N TRP A 4 -16.98 -2.32 0.45
CA TRP A 4 -16.32 -1.04 0.74
C TRP A 4 -15.37 -1.16 1.94
N ARG A 5 -15.65 -2.05 2.90
CA ARG A 5 -14.76 -2.32 4.04
C ARG A 5 -13.47 -2.99 3.61
N GLU A 6 -13.52 -3.98 2.71
CA GLU A 6 -12.29 -4.59 2.14
C GLU A 6 -11.45 -3.57 1.37
N ASN A 7 -12.11 -2.65 0.66
CA ASN A 7 -11.42 -1.59 -0.08
C ASN A 7 -10.79 -0.53 0.82
N LEU A 8 -11.25 -0.37 2.07
CA LEU A 8 -10.73 0.64 2.98
C LEU A 8 -9.26 0.41 3.34
N SER A 9 -8.88 -0.83 3.68
CA SER A 9 -7.49 -1.17 3.99
C SER A 9 -6.57 -0.98 2.78
N ARG A 10 -7.06 -1.29 1.58
CA ARG A 10 -6.36 -1.01 0.32
C ARG A 10 -6.14 0.49 0.14
N LEU A 11 -7.18 1.30 0.25
CA LEU A 11 -7.07 2.76 0.10
C LEU A 11 -6.13 3.35 1.14
N ALA A 12 -6.21 2.91 2.39
CA ALA A 12 -5.31 3.33 3.46
C ALA A 12 -3.84 3.05 3.12
N ALA A 13 -3.53 1.85 2.60
CA ALA A 13 -2.18 1.50 2.15
C ALA A 13 -1.73 2.34 0.94
N GLU A 14 -2.60 2.56 -0.05
CA GLU A 14 -2.28 3.36 -1.24
C GLU A 14 -1.99 4.82 -0.91
N PHE A 15 -2.83 5.44 -0.07
CA PHE A 15 -2.59 6.81 0.39
C PHE A 15 -1.33 6.91 1.24
N TRP A 16 -1.08 5.94 2.13
CA TRP A 16 0.16 5.89 2.89
C TRP A 16 1.40 5.71 2.00
N CYS A 17 1.29 4.98 0.89
CA CYS A 17 2.34 4.87 -0.13
C CYS A 17 2.45 6.10 -1.04
N GLY A 18 1.59 7.11 -0.88
CA GLY A 18 1.58 8.32 -1.71
C GLY A 18 1.12 8.10 -3.15
N ILE A 19 0.36 7.02 -3.40
CA ILE A 19 -0.16 6.64 -4.72
C ILE A 19 -1.70 6.64 -4.77
N GLY A 20 -2.36 7.04 -3.69
CA GLY A 20 -3.81 7.13 -3.62
C GLY A 20 -4.37 8.19 -4.58
N ASP A 21 -5.61 8.01 -5.02
CA ASP A 21 -6.34 8.98 -5.83
C ASP A 21 -7.49 9.59 -5.02
N LEU A 22 -7.52 10.91 -4.90
CA LEU A 22 -8.58 11.65 -4.20
C LEU A 22 -9.95 11.50 -4.88
N ALA A 23 -9.99 11.35 -6.20
CA ALA A 23 -11.25 11.11 -6.92
C ALA A 23 -11.78 9.70 -6.64
N GLU A 24 -10.89 8.70 -6.60
CA GLU A 24 -11.22 7.34 -6.19
C GLU A 24 -11.71 7.30 -4.74
N LEU A 25 -11.04 8.02 -3.83
CA LEU A 25 -11.42 8.11 -2.43
C LEU A 25 -12.84 8.66 -2.25
N ARG A 26 -13.21 9.72 -2.98
CA ARG A 26 -14.57 10.28 -2.97
C ARG A 26 -15.60 9.29 -3.51
N THR A 27 -15.25 8.57 -4.57
CA THR A 27 -16.11 7.53 -5.16
C THR A 27 -16.33 6.39 -4.16
N TRP A 28 -15.28 5.99 -3.42
CA TRP A 28 -15.38 5.02 -2.35
C TRP A 28 -16.28 5.50 -1.21
N ALA A 29 -16.16 6.77 -0.80
CA ALA A 29 -17.02 7.36 0.23
C ALA A 29 -18.50 7.37 -0.20
N ASP A 30 -18.79 7.70 -1.47
CA ASP A 30 -20.14 7.63 -2.02
C ASP A 30 -20.72 6.22 -1.98
N VAL A 31 -19.90 5.20 -2.23
CA VAL A 31 -20.31 3.79 -2.14
C VAL A 31 -20.56 3.40 -0.68
N ALA A 32 -19.64 3.72 0.22
CA ALA A 32 -19.76 3.41 1.64
C ALA A 32 -20.98 4.10 2.30
N ASN A 33 -21.32 5.32 1.87
CA ASN A 33 -22.50 6.06 2.32
C ASN A 33 -23.85 5.47 1.83
N LYS A 34 -23.85 4.72 0.72
CA LYS A 34 -25.06 4.11 0.15
C LYS A 34 -25.40 2.75 0.76
N GLU A 35 -24.44 2.12 1.43
CA GLU A 35 -24.61 0.79 2.02
C GLU A 35 -25.45 0.88 3.30
N THR A 36 -26.38 -0.07 3.50
CA THR A 36 -27.31 -0.03 4.64
C THR A 36 -26.56 -0.34 5.94
N GLY A 37 -26.38 0.67 6.80
CA GLY A 37 -25.71 0.59 8.09
C GLY A 37 -25.25 1.97 8.57
N GLU A 38 -24.82 2.09 9.83
CA GLU A 38 -24.18 3.33 10.30
C GLU A 38 -22.82 3.47 9.62
N ALA A 39 -22.69 4.46 8.75
CA ALA A 39 -21.40 4.86 8.20
C ALA A 39 -20.50 5.39 9.32
N HIS A 40 -19.19 5.20 9.17
CA HIS A 40 -18.22 5.72 10.14
C HIS A 40 -18.38 7.23 10.31
N SER A 41 -18.31 7.75 11.54
CA SER A 41 -18.57 9.18 11.82
C SER A 41 -17.72 10.13 10.98
N GLN A 42 -16.48 9.72 10.68
CA GLN A 42 -15.52 10.49 9.90
C GLN A 42 -15.67 10.37 8.37
N ILE A 43 -16.64 9.60 7.86
CA ILE A 43 -16.79 9.42 6.39
C ILE A 43 -17.07 10.75 5.68
N TRP A 44 -17.72 11.69 6.35
CA TRP A 44 -18.03 13.01 5.81
C TRP A 44 -16.80 13.90 5.69
N ASP A 45 -15.78 13.67 6.52
CA ASP A 45 -14.53 14.44 6.50
C ASP A 45 -13.77 14.24 5.18
N ILE A 46 -13.97 13.09 4.52
CA ILE A 46 -13.36 12.76 3.21
C ILE A 46 -13.63 13.83 2.16
N TYR A 47 -14.84 14.39 2.13
CA TYR A 47 -15.21 15.40 1.15
C TYR A 47 -14.51 16.74 1.38
N THR A 48 -13.94 16.94 2.58
CA THR A 48 -13.20 18.16 2.96
C THR A 48 -11.69 18.01 2.90
N VAL A 49 -11.18 16.79 2.65
CA VAL A 49 -9.74 16.53 2.58
C VAL A 49 -9.11 17.31 1.42
N ALA A 50 -8.11 18.12 1.77
CA ALA A 50 -7.40 18.99 0.83
C ALA A 50 -6.08 18.41 0.32
N ASP A 51 -5.49 17.44 1.04
CA ASP A 51 -4.18 16.89 0.72
C ASP A 51 -4.04 15.40 1.10
N HIS A 52 -2.96 14.78 0.61
CA HIS A 52 -2.67 13.37 0.86
C HIS A 52 -2.39 13.02 2.31
N LYS A 53 -1.82 13.94 3.09
CA LYS A 53 -1.48 13.65 4.48
C LYS A 53 -2.77 13.50 5.29
N HIS A 54 -3.68 14.46 5.17
CA HIS A 54 -4.98 14.41 5.82
C HIS A 54 -5.80 13.18 5.35
N ALA A 55 -5.76 12.85 4.06
CA ALA A 55 -6.39 11.63 3.55
C ALA A 55 -5.83 10.36 4.21
N THR A 56 -4.51 10.28 4.32
CA THR A 56 -3.81 9.14 4.92
C THR A 56 -4.20 8.96 6.38
N ASP A 57 -4.11 10.03 7.17
CA ASP A 57 -4.42 10.00 8.60
C ASP A 57 -5.88 9.55 8.85
N LEU A 58 -6.82 10.10 8.06
CA LEU A 58 -8.23 9.75 8.12
C LEU A 58 -8.49 8.29 7.75
N LEU A 59 -7.94 7.82 6.62
CA LEU A 59 -8.12 6.46 6.14
C LEU A 59 -7.53 5.44 7.12
N LEU A 60 -6.39 5.73 7.73
CA LEU A 60 -5.78 4.84 8.72
C LEU A 60 -6.61 4.75 10.00
N SER A 61 -7.15 5.87 10.47
CA SER A 61 -8.10 5.89 11.59
C SER A 61 -9.31 5.01 11.29
N MET A 62 -9.98 5.27 10.17
CA MET A 62 -11.17 4.51 9.77
C MET A 62 -10.87 3.02 9.56
N ALA A 63 -9.74 2.68 8.93
CA ALA A 63 -9.36 1.29 8.67
C ALA A 63 -9.05 0.54 9.99
N SER A 64 -8.43 1.22 10.95
CA SER A 64 -8.22 0.68 12.30
C SER A 64 -9.57 0.43 12.99
N ASP A 65 -10.47 1.42 12.97
CA ASP A 65 -11.76 1.33 13.68
C ASP A 65 -12.71 0.28 13.09
N ILE A 66 -12.76 0.16 11.76
CA ILE A 66 -13.68 -0.75 11.07
C ILE A 66 -13.11 -2.16 10.91
N ASN A 67 -11.84 -2.27 10.53
CA ASN A 67 -11.23 -3.55 10.15
C ASN A 67 -10.17 -4.05 11.16
N GLY A 68 -9.79 -3.25 12.16
CA GLY A 68 -8.62 -3.54 12.98
C GLY A 68 -7.31 -3.44 12.21
N PHE A 69 -7.29 -2.74 11.07
CA PHE A 69 -6.13 -2.65 10.19
C PHE A 69 -4.99 -1.87 10.84
N LYS A 70 -3.77 -2.40 10.71
CA LYS A 70 -2.53 -1.75 11.17
C LYS A 70 -1.49 -1.85 10.07
N LEU A 71 -0.96 -0.73 9.61
CA LEU A 71 0.06 -0.73 8.55
C LEU A 71 1.31 -1.52 8.93
N GLU A 72 1.72 -1.42 10.19
CA GLU A 72 2.88 -2.11 10.75
C GLU A 72 2.50 -3.53 11.19
N SER A 73 1.95 -4.32 10.28
CA SER A 73 1.60 -5.72 10.53
C SER A 73 1.74 -6.58 9.27
N TRP A 74 1.89 -7.90 9.45
CA TRP A 74 2.00 -8.82 8.32
C TRP A 74 0.72 -8.85 7.47
N GLU A 75 -0.45 -8.64 8.08
CA GLU A 75 -1.74 -8.56 7.39
C GLU A 75 -1.84 -7.35 6.45
N ALA A 76 -1.05 -6.30 6.69
CA ALA A 76 -0.99 -5.13 5.82
C ALA A 76 -0.04 -5.30 4.62
N GLU A 77 0.92 -6.22 4.70
CA GLU A 77 1.94 -6.42 3.65
C GLU A 77 1.32 -6.70 2.27
N PRO A 78 0.27 -7.54 2.09
CA PRO A 78 -0.36 -7.72 0.78
C PRO A 78 -0.94 -6.43 0.19
N PHE A 79 -1.48 -5.54 1.04
CA PHE A 79 -1.99 -4.23 0.60
C PHE A 79 -0.85 -3.30 0.23
N ALA A 80 0.26 -3.30 1.00
CA ALA A 80 1.46 -2.54 0.68
C ALA A 80 2.12 -3.01 -0.63
N MET A 81 2.20 -4.32 -0.87
CA MET A 81 2.68 -4.90 -2.13
C MET A 81 1.79 -4.48 -3.30
N SER A 82 0.47 -4.47 -3.12
CA SER A 82 -0.47 -4.00 -4.14
C SER A 82 -0.30 -2.50 -4.45
N ALA A 83 -0.17 -1.67 -3.42
CA ALA A 83 0.12 -0.25 -3.57
C ALA A 83 1.49 -0.03 -4.24
N PHE A 84 2.50 -0.81 -3.87
CA PHE A 84 3.84 -0.72 -4.46
C PHE A 84 3.85 -1.13 -5.94
N LYS A 85 3.02 -2.09 -6.35
CA LYS A 85 2.81 -2.41 -7.77
C LYS A 85 2.28 -1.19 -8.54
N LYS A 86 1.29 -0.47 -7.99
CA LYS A 86 0.82 0.80 -8.59
C LYS A 86 1.92 1.85 -8.65
N ALA A 87 2.78 1.93 -7.62
CA ALA A 87 3.90 2.85 -7.59
C ALA A 87 4.97 2.53 -8.66
N LEU A 88 5.23 1.24 -8.92
CA LEU A 88 6.10 0.82 -10.03
C LEU A 88 5.53 1.25 -11.39
N ASP A 89 4.22 1.10 -11.60
CA ASP A 89 3.57 1.56 -12.84
C ASP A 89 3.69 3.09 -12.99
N ALA A 90 3.52 3.84 -11.90
CA ALA A 90 3.73 5.29 -11.87
C ALA A 90 5.19 5.69 -12.14
N PHE A 91 6.14 4.94 -11.57
CA PHE A 91 7.57 5.12 -11.79
C PHE A 91 7.94 4.89 -13.26
N PHE A 92 7.51 3.78 -13.87
CA PHE A 92 7.80 3.49 -15.29
C PHE A 92 7.10 4.44 -16.26
N SER A 93 5.91 4.94 -15.90
CA SER A 93 5.22 5.98 -16.68
C SER A 93 5.76 7.39 -16.47
N ARG A 94 6.81 7.55 -15.65
CA ARG A 94 7.44 8.83 -15.31
C ARG A 94 6.51 9.81 -14.57
N SER A 95 5.40 9.32 -14.01
CA SER A 95 4.49 10.10 -13.17
C SER A 95 4.95 10.15 -11.72
N MET A 96 5.87 9.27 -11.32
CA MET A 96 6.57 9.30 -10.03
C MET A 96 8.07 9.60 -10.24
N PRO A 97 8.61 10.69 -9.65
CA PRO A 97 10.04 10.97 -9.68
C PRO A 97 10.88 9.88 -8.98
N VAL A 98 12.13 9.71 -9.41
CA VAL A 98 13.07 8.73 -8.82
C VAL A 98 13.19 8.89 -7.31
N GLN A 99 13.32 10.13 -6.83
CA GLN A 99 13.46 10.43 -5.41
C GLN A 99 12.21 10.07 -4.61
N THR A 100 11.03 10.28 -5.19
CA THR A 100 9.76 9.88 -4.56
C THR A 100 9.64 8.36 -4.50
N PHE A 101 10.04 7.66 -5.58
CA PHE A 101 10.05 6.20 -5.61
C PHE A 101 11.02 5.63 -4.58
N CYS A 102 12.25 6.16 -4.47
CA CYS A 102 13.22 5.68 -3.50
C CYS A 102 12.82 5.94 -2.04
N LYS A 103 12.24 7.10 -1.74
CA LYS A 103 11.65 7.35 -0.41
C LYS A 103 10.54 6.37 -0.06
N LEU A 104 9.74 5.94 -1.04
CA LEU A 104 8.74 4.91 -0.84
C LEU A 104 9.38 3.55 -0.57
N VAL A 105 10.41 3.16 -1.34
CA VAL A 105 11.15 1.91 -1.13
C VAL A 105 11.77 1.87 0.28
N GLU A 106 12.48 2.91 0.69
CA GLU A 106 13.06 3.04 2.03
C GLU A 106 12.00 2.92 3.12
N LYS A 107 10.87 3.60 2.94
CA LYS A 107 9.74 3.55 3.87
C LYS A 107 9.17 2.13 4.00
N LEU A 108 9.03 1.41 2.89
CA LEU A 108 8.52 0.03 2.88
C LEU A 108 9.52 -0.95 3.50
N ASP A 109 10.81 -0.80 3.20
CA ASP A 109 11.88 -1.62 3.80
C ASP A 109 11.96 -1.40 5.31
N ALA A 110 12.00 -0.14 5.75
CA ALA A 110 11.99 0.21 7.17
C ALA A 110 10.77 -0.37 7.91
N THR A 111 9.60 -0.43 7.26
CA THR A 111 8.37 -0.93 7.88
C THR A 111 8.35 -2.46 7.95
N TYR A 112 8.54 -3.14 6.81
CA TYR A 112 8.25 -4.58 6.70
C TYR A 112 9.48 -5.47 6.83
N ASN A 113 10.68 -4.98 6.50
CA ASN A 113 11.92 -5.73 6.67
C ASN A 113 12.52 -5.46 8.07
N ILE A 114 12.69 -4.18 8.41
CA ILE A 114 13.31 -3.78 9.69
C ILE A 114 12.27 -3.80 10.83
N GLY A 115 11.12 -3.13 10.64
CA GLY A 115 10.12 -2.95 11.69
C GLY A 115 9.45 -4.25 12.16
N LEU A 116 9.32 -5.23 11.26
CA LEU A 116 8.79 -6.56 11.58
C LEU A 116 9.88 -7.62 11.78
N ALA A 117 11.15 -7.22 11.85
CA ALA A 117 12.25 -8.14 12.13
C ALA A 117 12.00 -8.87 13.46
N GLY A 118 12.04 -10.21 13.42
CA GLY A 118 11.78 -11.05 14.59
C GLY A 118 10.30 -11.28 14.91
N VAL A 119 9.36 -10.68 14.17
CA VAL A 119 7.93 -11.00 14.26
C VAL A 119 7.64 -12.16 13.31
N PRO A 120 7.21 -13.34 13.79
CA PRO A 120 6.92 -14.47 12.91
C PRO A 120 5.84 -14.13 11.89
N LYS A 121 6.13 -14.34 10.60
CA LYS A 121 5.17 -14.16 9.53
C LYS A 121 4.18 -15.34 9.51
N PRO A 122 2.85 -15.10 9.53
CA PRO A 122 1.86 -16.18 9.45
C PRO A 122 2.09 -17.06 8.22
N GLU A 123 1.98 -18.39 8.37
CA GLU A 123 2.19 -19.35 7.28
C GLU A 123 1.29 -19.07 6.07
N SER A 124 0.07 -18.62 6.30
CA SER A 124 -0.88 -18.20 5.25
C SER A 124 -0.38 -17.04 4.39
N LEU A 125 0.60 -16.27 4.87
CA LEU A 125 1.23 -15.13 4.19
C LEU A 125 2.66 -15.42 3.75
N GLN A 126 3.19 -16.61 4.06
CA GLN A 126 4.50 -17.07 3.55
C GLN A 126 4.34 -17.53 2.11
N SER A 127 4.15 -16.58 1.19
CA SER A 127 3.89 -16.87 -0.22
C SER A 127 5.15 -16.84 -1.09
N HIS A 128 6.30 -16.37 -0.57
CA HIS A 128 7.47 -16.06 -1.39
C HIS A 128 8.78 -16.47 -0.71
N GLU A 129 9.64 -17.16 -1.48
CA GLU A 129 11.02 -17.47 -1.08
C GLU A 129 11.92 -16.23 -1.16
N GLU A 130 11.60 -15.27 -2.03
CA GLU A 130 12.34 -14.01 -2.20
C GLU A 130 11.61 -12.82 -1.56
N TRP A 131 12.39 -11.89 -1.01
CA TRP A 131 11.90 -10.61 -0.53
C TRP A 131 11.29 -9.80 -1.69
N TRP A 132 10.06 -9.30 -1.50
CA TRP A 132 9.27 -8.71 -2.59
C TRP A 132 9.73 -7.31 -3.02
N LEU A 133 10.49 -6.59 -2.20
CA LEU A 133 11.22 -5.38 -2.63
C LEU A 133 12.56 -5.71 -3.29
N GLY A 134 13.01 -6.96 -3.24
CA GLY A 134 14.29 -7.35 -3.81
C GLY A 134 15.47 -6.55 -3.24
N ASN A 135 16.32 -6.07 -4.14
CA ASN A 135 17.48 -5.24 -3.84
C ASN A 135 17.20 -3.74 -4.07
N LEU A 136 15.92 -3.33 -4.19
CA LEU A 136 15.58 -1.94 -4.45
C LEU A 136 16.05 -1.00 -3.34
N TRP A 137 15.99 -1.44 -2.08
CA TRP A 137 16.48 -0.67 -0.94
C TRP A 137 17.96 -0.28 -1.16
N ASN A 138 18.80 -1.26 -1.48
CA ASN A 138 20.22 -1.03 -1.73
C ASN A 138 20.44 -0.20 -3.00
N CYS A 139 19.61 -0.33 -4.03
CA CYS A 139 19.70 0.56 -5.20
C CYS A 139 19.34 2.01 -4.84
N CYS A 140 18.39 2.21 -3.94
CA CYS A 140 17.93 3.51 -3.48
C CYS A 140 18.88 4.18 -2.48
N ASP A 141 19.68 3.43 -1.73
CA ASP A 141 20.73 3.99 -0.87
C ASP A 141 21.78 4.82 -1.63
N TRP A 142 21.95 4.57 -2.93
CA TRP A 142 22.83 5.34 -3.81
C TRP A 142 22.11 6.46 -4.57
N CYS A 143 20.79 6.61 -4.36
CA CYS A 143 20.02 7.65 -5.01
C CYS A 143 20.43 9.02 -4.46
N ASP A 144 21.03 9.84 -5.32
CA ASP A 144 21.22 11.25 -5.04
C ASP A 144 20.12 12.10 -5.70
N GLU A 145 20.07 13.39 -5.35
CA GLU A 145 19.09 14.33 -5.91
C GLU A 145 19.27 14.58 -7.42
N SER A 146 20.37 14.10 -8.02
CA SER A 146 20.66 14.22 -9.45
C SER A 146 20.16 13.02 -10.27
N TRP A 147 19.67 11.96 -9.63
CA TRP A 147 19.15 10.80 -10.33
C TRP A 147 17.86 11.11 -11.11
N THR A 148 17.82 10.65 -12.34
CA THR A 148 16.68 10.67 -13.24
C THR A 148 16.49 9.27 -13.82
N MET A 149 15.34 9.04 -14.46
CA MET A 149 15.07 7.77 -15.15
C MET A 149 16.15 7.43 -16.18
N GLU A 150 16.85 8.40 -16.74
CA GLU A 150 17.87 8.19 -17.78
C GLU A 150 19.24 7.78 -17.21
N ASN A 151 19.57 8.18 -15.98
CA ASN A 151 20.90 7.98 -15.40
C ASN A 151 20.94 6.96 -14.24
N SER A 152 19.79 6.44 -13.80
CA SER A 152 19.68 5.46 -12.72
C SER A 152 19.55 4.01 -13.22
N SER A 153 20.45 3.57 -14.12
CA SER A 153 20.32 2.24 -14.76
C SER A 153 20.23 1.04 -13.78
N PRO A 154 21.00 0.99 -12.67
CA PRO A 154 20.87 -0.10 -11.70
C PRO A 154 19.48 -0.15 -11.03
N LEU A 155 18.94 1.01 -10.65
CA LEU A 155 17.60 1.13 -10.07
C LEU A 155 16.52 0.65 -11.04
N LEU A 156 16.61 1.05 -12.32
CA LEU A 156 15.66 0.63 -13.34
C LEU A 156 15.67 -0.88 -13.56
N ALA A 157 16.86 -1.48 -13.65
CA ALA A 157 16.99 -2.91 -13.85
C ALA A 157 16.37 -3.70 -12.69
N GLU A 158 16.61 -3.27 -11.45
CA GLU A 158 16.04 -3.92 -10.28
C GLU A 158 14.53 -3.67 -10.16
N ALA A 159 14.03 -2.46 -10.45
CA ALA A 159 12.61 -2.17 -10.49
C ALA A 159 11.88 -3.06 -11.50
N GLN A 160 12.48 -3.30 -12.67
CA GLN A 160 11.92 -4.21 -13.68
C GLN A 160 11.90 -5.67 -13.20
N ARG A 161 12.94 -6.11 -12.49
CA ARG A 161 13.00 -7.45 -11.89
C ARG A 161 11.89 -7.61 -10.85
N VAL A 162 11.77 -6.67 -9.92
CA VAL A 162 10.75 -6.67 -8.88
C VAL A 162 9.34 -6.60 -9.45
N SER A 163 9.11 -5.79 -10.49
CA SER A 163 7.81 -5.75 -11.19
C SER A 163 7.39 -7.11 -11.73
N LYS A 164 8.33 -7.87 -12.31
CA LYS A 164 8.06 -9.26 -12.78
C LYS A 164 7.75 -10.20 -11.62
N VAL A 165 8.49 -10.10 -10.51
CA VAL A 165 8.21 -10.87 -9.30
C VAL A 165 6.78 -10.59 -8.84
N LEU A 166 6.40 -9.33 -8.65
CA LEU A 166 5.05 -8.92 -8.22
C LEU A 166 3.94 -9.28 -9.22
N ALA A 167 4.24 -9.35 -10.52
CA ALA A 167 3.28 -9.81 -11.53
C ALA A 167 2.93 -11.29 -11.35
N ASN A 168 3.89 -12.11 -10.94
CA ASN A 168 3.73 -13.55 -10.70
C ASN A 168 3.04 -13.87 -9.36
N ILE A 169 2.82 -12.85 -8.52
CA ILE A 169 2.23 -12.99 -7.18
C ILE A 169 0.67 -12.96 -7.23
N GLY A 170 0.06 -12.92 -8.42
CA GLY A 170 -1.39 -12.91 -8.60
C GLY A 170 -2.11 -14.26 -8.55
N VAL A 171 -3.02 -14.40 -7.58
CA VAL A 171 -4.17 -15.33 -7.47
C VAL A 171 -3.95 -16.66 -6.72
N LYS A 172 -3.85 -16.58 -5.39
CA LYS A 172 -4.72 -17.39 -4.52
C LYS A 172 -5.63 -16.44 -3.76
N ARG A 173 -6.86 -16.27 -4.24
CA ARG A 173 -7.93 -15.61 -3.48
C ARG A 173 -8.31 -16.55 -2.33
N ASP A 174 -7.66 -16.40 -1.19
CA ASP A 174 -8.17 -16.88 0.10
C ASP A 174 -7.54 -16.00 1.19
N VAL A 175 -8.04 -14.77 1.29
CA VAL A 175 -7.84 -14.00 2.51
C VAL A 175 -8.72 -14.68 3.57
N PRO A 176 -8.16 -15.15 4.71
CA PRO A 176 -8.96 -15.77 5.74
C PRO A 176 -9.97 -14.74 6.26
N HIS A 177 -11.25 -15.09 6.20
CA HIS A 177 -12.29 -14.37 6.90
C HIS A 177 -11.94 -14.31 8.39
N ALA A 178 -11.50 -13.16 8.88
CA ALA A 178 -11.59 -12.83 10.29
C ALA A 178 -13.06 -12.56 10.63
N ALA A 179 -13.88 -13.62 10.59
CA ALA A 179 -15.17 -13.62 11.23
C ALA A 179 -14.92 -13.61 12.75
N ARG A 180 -15.03 -12.45 13.38
CA ARG A 180 -15.37 -12.42 14.81
C ARG A 180 -16.89 -12.43 14.93
N PRO A 181 -17.46 -13.35 15.73
CA PRO A 181 -18.83 -13.17 16.20
C PRO A 181 -18.82 -12.02 17.22
N LEU A 182 -19.69 -11.03 17.01
CA LEU A 182 -20.00 -10.07 18.07
C LEU A 182 -20.88 -10.75 19.13
N PRO A 183 -20.76 -10.37 20.41
CA PRO A 183 -21.58 -10.87 21.50
C PRO A 183 -23.07 -10.51 21.36
#